data_AF-A0A162WBU8-F1
#
_entry.id   AF-A0A162WBU8-F1
#
_cell.length_a   1.000
_cell.length_b   1.000
_cell.length_c   1.000
_cell.angle_alpha   90.00
_cell.angle_beta   90.00
_cell.angle_gamma   90.00
#
_symmetry.space_group_name_H-M   'P 1'
#
loop_
_entity.id
_entity.type
_entity.pdbx_description
1 polymer ?
#
loop_
_entity_poly.entity_id
_entity_poly.type
_entity_poly.pdbx_seq_one_letter_code
_entity_poly.pdbx_strand_id
1 'polypeptide(L)'
;MLNVSPYTISRMLKYYKETGWYERVKNPGRPKKLNARDKREILHEISKDPMQPMSYIRKAIANLISANTLRYFLRSNGIYSFLHKNNTGLHTTFISPTMKCEGGSFMVGGCFFSKGVGALKIINGQANGKKHVEVLEKAYLPSLSAFQQQTGWDDLVLQEDNAKAHTSNVVVN
;
A
#
# COMPACT_ATOMS: atom_id res chain seq x y z
N MET A 1 -11.79 55.54 20.16
CA MET A 1 -11.39 55.02 21.48
C MET A 1 -11.43 53.50 21.43
N LEU A 2 -10.37 52.81 21.87
CA LEU A 2 -10.40 51.35 21.99
C LEU A 2 -11.43 50.97 23.06
N ASN A 3 -12.43 50.16 22.70
CA ASN A 3 -13.50 49.71 23.61
C ASN A 3 -12.99 48.60 24.56
N VAL A 4 -11.97 48.93 25.36
CA VAL A 4 -11.28 48.01 26.27
C VAL A 4 -11.20 48.67 27.63
N SER A 5 -11.53 47.93 28.69
CA SER A 5 -11.51 48.45 30.06
C SER A 5 -10.12 48.99 30.44
N PRO A 6 -10.03 50.17 31.08
CA PRO A 6 -8.77 50.71 31.61
C PRO A 6 -8.03 49.73 32.53
N TYR A 7 -8.77 48.88 33.25
CA TYR A 7 -8.22 47.83 34.10
C TYR A 7 -7.45 46.78 33.28
N THR A 8 -7.97 46.37 32.13
CA THR A 8 -7.30 45.44 31.23
C THR A 8 -6.01 46.02 30.67
N ILE A 9 -6.01 47.32 30.34
CA ILE A 9 -4.82 48.04 29.87
C ILE A 9 -3.75 48.08 30.98
N SER A 10 -4.12 48.46 32.20
CA SER A 10 -3.21 48.47 33.36
C SER A 10 -2.63 47.08 33.65
N ARG A 11 -3.48 46.04 33.62
CA ARG A 11 -3.06 44.64 33.81
C ARG A 11 -2.08 44.17 32.73
N MET A 12 -2.34 44.49 31.47
CA MET A 12 -1.43 44.15 30.37
C MET A 12 -0.10 44.91 30.48
N LEU A 13 -0.11 46.20 30.80
CA LEU A 13 1.11 46.99 30.97
C LEU A 13 1.96 46.47 32.13
N LYS A 14 1.35 46.05 33.24
CA LYS A 14 2.05 45.41 34.36
C LYS A 14 2.70 44.09 33.93
N TYR A 15 1.93 43.21 33.28
CA TYR A 15 2.44 41.94 32.78
C TYR A 15 3.60 42.11 31.78
N TYR A 16 3.48 43.07 30.87
CA TYR A 16 4.53 43.39 29.89
C TYR A 16 5.81 43.93 30.55
N LYS A 17 5.68 44.80 31.55
CA LYS A 17 6.85 45.29 32.33
C LYS A 17 7.58 44.17 33.07
N GLU A 18 6.85 43.16 33.55
CA GLU A 18 7.42 42.03 34.31
C GLU A 18 8.01 40.94 33.39
N THR A 19 7.37 40.64 32.27
CA THR A 19 7.73 39.49 31.42
C THR A 19 8.37 39.85 30.09
N GLY A 20 8.16 41.07 29.58
CA GLY A 20 8.58 41.51 28.24
C GLY A 20 7.70 40.99 27.10
N TRP A 21 6.63 40.24 27.40
CA TRP A 21 5.76 39.62 26.40
C TRP A 21 4.34 40.20 26.46
N TYR A 22 3.74 40.47 25.31
CA TYR A 22 2.35 40.96 25.20
C TYR A 22 1.36 39.88 24.75
N GLU A 23 1.87 38.75 24.27
CA GLU A 23 1.04 37.64 23.81
C GLU A 23 0.47 36.84 24.97
N ARG A 24 -0.75 36.33 24.78
CA ARG A 24 -1.42 35.50 25.77
C ARG A 24 -0.77 34.10 25.77
N VAL A 25 -0.20 33.71 26.91
CA VAL A 25 0.27 32.34 27.10
C VAL A 25 -0.89 31.36 26.95
N LYS A 26 -0.65 30.24 26.27
CA LYS A 26 -1.65 29.19 26.10
C LYS A 26 -2.03 28.63 27.47
N ASN A 27 -3.31 28.71 27.82
CA ASN A 27 -3.81 28.12 29.07
C ASN A 27 -3.51 26.61 29.08
N PRO A 28 -3.05 26.05 30.21
CA PRO A 28 -2.85 24.61 30.33
C PRO A 28 -4.18 23.90 30.10
N GLY A 29 -4.19 23.00 29.13
CA GLY A 29 -5.33 22.15 28.86
C GLY A 29 -5.49 21.07 29.92
N ARG A 30 -6.56 20.28 29.82
CA ARG A 30 -6.75 19.09 30.66
C ARG A 30 -5.52 18.17 30.57
N PRO A 31 -4.98 17.69 31.71
CA PRO A 31 -3.84 16.78 31.69
C PRO A 31 -4.14 15.54 30.85
N LYS A 32 -3.15 15.13 30.06
CA LYS A 32 -3.26 13.94 29.20
C LYS A 32 -3.35 12.69 30.07
N LYS A 33 -4.17 11.73 29.64
CA LYS A 33 -4.31 10.43 30.33
C LYS A 33 -3.01 9.60 30.33
N LEU A 34 -2.16 9.79 29.32
CA LEU A 34 -0.87 9.09 29.21
C LEU A 34 0.23 9.95 29.83
N ASN A 35 0.85 9.42 30.89
CA ASN A 35 2.01 10.05 31.52
C ASN A 35 3.30 9.79 30.68
N ALA A 36 4.43 10.38 31.08
CA ALA A 36 5.70 10.20 30.36
C ALA A 36 6.32 8.79 30.50
N ARG A 37 5.98 8.05 31.58
CA ARG A 37 6.38 6.65 31.79
C ARG A 37 5.60 5.72 30.88
N ASP A 38 4.26 5.84 30.85
CA ASP A 38 3.36 5.05 30.00
C ASP A 38 3.77 5.16 28.52
N LYS A 39 4.11 6.37 28.06
CA LYS A 39 4.58 6.58 26.68
C LYS A 39 5.86 5.82 26.38
N ARG A 40 6.83 5.83 27.30
CA ARG A 40 8.10 5.11 27.17
C ARG A 40 7.86 3.60 27.19
N GLU A 41 6.99 3.14 28.07
CA GLU A 41 6.61 1.73 28.18
C GLU A 41 5.92 1.23 26.91
N ILE A 42 4.97 1.99 26.35
CA ILE A 42 4.33 1.68 25.05
C ILE A 42 5.38 1.54 23.95
N LEU A 43 6.27 2.51 23.83
CA LEU A 43 7.31 2.51 22.79
C LEU A 43 8.29 1.36 22.98
N HIS A 44 8.61 1.01 24.23
CA HIS A 44 9.47 -0.12 24.57
C HIS A 44 8.82 -1.46 24.21
N GLU A 45 7.55 -1.68 24.54
CA GLU A 45 6.84 -2.92 24.17
C GLU A 45 6.75 -3.09 22.66
N ILE A 46 6.48 -2.00 21.92
CA ILE A 46 6.46 -2.03 20.45
C ILE A 46 7.86 -2.30 19.88
N SER A 47 8.91 -1.80 20.52
CA SER A 47 10.28 -2.06 20.08
C SER A 47 10.69 -3.53 20.24
N LYS A 48 10.07 -4.28 21.17
CA LYS A 48 10.33 -5.72 21.32
C LYS A 48 9.73 -6.52 20.17
N ASP A 49 8.51 -6.18 19.79
CA ASP A 49 7.81 -6.81 18.68
C ASP A 49 6.92 -5.77 17.98
N PRO A 50 7.35 -5.25 16.82
CA PRO A 50 6.64 -4.20 16.11
C PRO A 50 5.34 -4.68 15.45
N MET A 51 5.08 -6.00 15.42
CA MET A 51 3.92 -6.60 14.77
C MET A 51 2.80 -6.95 15.75
N GLN A 52 2.96 -6.65 17.04
CA GLN A 52 1.96 -6.99 18.05
C GLN A 52 0.60 -6.34 17.79
N PRO A 53 -0.51 -7.06 18.01
CA PRO A 53 -1.83 -6.46 17.96
C PRO A 53 -1.97 -5.38 19.03
N MET A 54 -2.67 -4.30 18.69
CA MET A 54 -2.96 -3.18 19.62
C MET A 54 -3.62 -3.61 20.93
N SER A 55 -4.33 -4.76 20.94
CA SER A 55 -4.93 -5.34 22.13
C SER A 55 -3.91 -5.83 23.16
N TYR A 56 -2.78 -6.39 22.72
CA TYR A 56 -1.70 -6.86 23.60
C TYR A 56 -0.96 -5.68 24.22
N ILE A 57 -0.60 -4.69 23.41
CA ILE A 57 0.02 -3.43 23.87
C ILE A 57 -0.88 -2.77 24.92
N ARG A 58 -2.20 -2.73 24.69
CA ARG A 58 -3.17 -2.16 25.66
C ARG A 58 -3.23 -2.93 26.98
N LYS A 59 -3.03 -4.25 26.97
CA LYS A 59 -3.03 -5.09 28.18
C LYS A 59 -1.71 -4.97 28.96
N ALA A 60 -0.60 -4.71 28.29
CA ALA A 60 0.72 -4.59 28.91
C ALA A 60 0.85 -3.33 29.79
N ILE A 61 0.06 -2.28 29.51
CA ILE A 61 0.10 -1.02 30.23
C ILE A 61 -0.83 -1.08 31.45
N ALA A 62 -0.34 -0.67 32.62
CA ALA A 62 -1.10 -0.66 33.88
C ALA A 62 -2.39 0.20 33.82
N ASN A 63 -2.42 1.23 32.97
CA ASN A 63 -3.57 2.09 32.77
C ASN A 63 -4.51 1.53 31.70
N LEU A 64 -5.78 1.28 32.07
CA LEU A 64 -6.84 0.92 31.11
C LEU A 64 -7.19 2.12 30.21
N ILE A 65 -6.40 2.33 29.17
CA ILE A 65 -6.65 3.35 28.15
C ILE A 65 -7.62 2.85 27.09
N SER A 66 -8.41 3.76 26.49
CA SER A 66 -9.22 3.40 25.33
C SER A 66 -8.33 3.11 24.12
N ALA A 67 -8.77 2.20 23.25
CA ALA A 67 -8.06 1.88 22.01
C ALA A 67 -7.81 3.11 21.13
N ASN A 68 -8.74 4.07 21.13
CA ASN A 68 -8.59 5.33 20.40
C ASN A 68 -7.44 6.18 20.97
N THR A 69 -7.29 6.26 22.29
CA THR A 69 -6.20 7.02 22.93
C THR A 69 -4.84 6.45 22.54
N LEU A 70 -4.71 5.12 22.56
CA LEU A 70 -3.50 4.44 22.11
C LEU A 70 -3.25 4.71 20.63
N ARG A 71 -4.27 4.57 19.76
CA ARG A 71 -4.15 4.85 18.33
C ARG A 71 -3.69 6.28 18.02
N TYR A 72 -4.24 7.28 18.72
CA TYR A 72 -3.81 8.67 18.55
C TYR A 72 -2.34 8.86 18.94
N PHE A 73 -1.92 8.26 20.05
CA PHE A 73 -0.52 8.31 20.49
C PHE A 73 0.40 7.65 19.47
N LEU A 74 0.08 6.46 18.98
CA LEU A 74 0.90 5.76 17.99
C LEU A 74 1.05 6.56 16.69
N ARG A 75 -0.06 7.09 16.16
CA ARG A 75 -0.04 7.95 14.98
C ARG A 75 0.79 9.21 15.18
N SER A 76 0.73 9.83 16.37
CA SER A 76 1.56 11.01 16.66
C SER A 76 3.06 10.72 16.74
N ASN A 77 3.45 9.45 16.92
CA ASN A 77 4.85 9.01 16.89
C ASN A 77 5.22 8.36 15.55
N GLY A 78 4.40 8.50 14.50
CA GLY A 78 4.67 7.92 13.19
C GLY A 78 4.55 6.39 13.14
N ILE A 79 3.92 5.77 14.13
CA ILE A 79 3.70 4.32 14.19
C ILE A 79 2.33 4.01 13.59
N TYR A 80 2.34 3.20 12.53
CA TYR A 80 1.15 2.79 11.79
C TYR A 80 1.01 1.27 11.79
N SER A 81 -0.22 0.80 11.53
CA SER A 81 -0.46 -0.62 11.29
C SER A 81 -0.02 -0.98 9.87
N PHE A 82 0.79 -2.03 9.75
CA PHE A 82 1.19 -2.59 8.45
C PHE A 82 0.54 -3.95 8.26
N LEU A 83 0.09 -4.21 7.03
CA LEU A 83 -0.24 -5.57 6.61
C LEU A 83 1.04 -6.20 6.07
N HIS A 84 1.51 -7.26 6.72
CA HIS A 84 2.63 -8.02 6.20
C HIS A 84 2.14 -8.94 5.09
N LYS A 85 2.76 -8.86 3.91
CA LYS A 85 2.53 -9.84 2.85
C LYS A 85 3.38 -11.06 3.17
N ASN A 86 2.81 -12.03 3.87
CA ASN A 86 3.51 -13.28 4.14
C ASN A 86 3.86 -13.93 2.79
N ASN A 87 5.13 -14.26 2.54
CA ASN A 87 5.52 -15.09 1.40
C ASN A 87 5.08 -16.56 1.56
N THR A 88 4.47 -16.92 2.69
CA THR A 88 4.03 -18.28 3.05
C THR A 88 2.58 -18.57 2.66
N GLY A 89 2.06 -17.89 1.63
CA GLY A 89 0.70 -18.10 1.13
C GLY A 89 -0.34 -17.16 1.75
N LEU A 90 -1.46 -17.01 1.03
CA LEU A 90 -2.55 -16.10 1.37
C LEU A 90 -3.30 -16.57 2.62
N HIS A 91 -3.55 -15.68 3.58
CA HIS A 91 -4.33 -15.99 4.78
C HIS A 91 -5.83 -15.91 4.48
N THR A 92 -6.57 -16.98 4.78
CA THR A 92 -7.99 -17.18 4.39
C THR A 92 -8.93 -16.05 4.81
N THR A 93 -8.62 -15.31 5.88
CA THR A 93 -9.43 -14.17 6.35
C THR A 93 -9.44 -12.98 5.39
N PHE A 94 -8.46 -12.88 4.48
CA PHE A 94 -8.33 -11.78 3.52
C PHE A 94 -8.52 -12.25 2.07
N ILE A 95 -8.94 -13.49 1.87
CA ILE A 95 -9.23 -14.04 0.54
C ILE A 95 -10.74 -14.04 0.38
N SER A 96 -11.26 -13.16 -0.47
CA SER A 96 -12.58 -13.40 -1.05
C SER A 96 -12.48 -14.63 -1.96
N PRO A 97 -13.34 -15.65 -1.82
CA PRO A 97 -13.28 -16.83 -2.65
C PRO A 97 -13.33 -16.43 -4.13
N THR A 98 -12.37 -16.94 -4.90
CA THR A 98 -12.35 -16.72 -6.35
C THR A 98 -13.54 -17.46 -6.93
N MET A 99 -14.60 -16.72 -7.27
CA MET A 99 -15.78 -17.30 -7.89
C MET A 99 -15.37 -17.75 -9.30
N LYS A 100 -15.21 -19.06 -9.52
CA LYS A 100 -15.37 -19.63 -10.86
C LYS A 100 -16.85 -19.50 -11.20
N CYS A 101 -17.22 -18.42 -11.87
CA CYS A 101 -18.58 -18.24 -12.37
C CYS A 101 -18.81 -19.26 -13.50
N GLU A 102 -19.94 -19.96 -13.46
CA GLU A 102 -20.35 -20.92 -14.51
C GLU A 102 -20.71 -20.24 -15.85
N GLY A 103 -20.58 -18.92 -15.95
CA GLY A 103 -20.90 -18.10 -17.14
C GLY A 103 -19.96 -18.29 -18.34
N GLY A 104 -19.19 -19.38 -18.38
CA GLY A 104 -18.22 -19.67 -19.44
C GLY A 104 -16.95 -18.84 -19.34
N SER A 105 -15.88 -19.34 -19.98
CA SER A 105 -14.63 -18.60 -20.17
C SER A 105 -14.08 -18.89 -21.55
N PHE A 106 -13.44 -17.90 -22.16
CA PHE A 106 -12.67 -18.07 -23.38
C PHE A 106 -11.22 -17.67 -23.11
N MET A 107 -10.30 -18.30 -23.81
CA MET A 107 -8.88 -18.07 -23.65
C MET A 107 -8.39 -17.14 -24.76
N VAL A 108 -7.43 -16.27 -24.45
CA VAL A 108 -6.83 -15.36 -25.43
C VAL A 108 -5.33 -15.48 -25.31
N GLY A 109 -4.65 -15.56 -26.45
CA GLY A 109 -3.19 -15.43 -26.57
C GLY A 109 -2.86 -14.14 -27.31
N GLY A 110 -1.76 -13.50 -26.95
CA GLY A 110 -1.27 -12.32 -27.65
C GLY A 110 0.03 -11.84 -27.03
N CYS A 111 0.50 -10.70 -27.49
CA CYS A 111 1.78 -10.15 -27.08
C CYS A 111 1.69 -8.66 -26.81
N PHE A 112 2.67 -8.13 -26.09
CA PHE A 112 2.83 -6.71 -25.85
C PHE A 112 4.31 -6.35 -25.81
N PHE A 113 4.60 -5.08 -26.05
CA PHE A 113 5.92 -4.50 -26.09
C PHE A 113 5.94 -3.24 -25.23
N SER A 114 7.12 -2.71 -24.89
CA SER A 114 7.24 -1.49 -24.07
C SER A 114 6.56 -0.26 -24.69
N LYS A 115 6.37 -0.25 -26.02
CA LYS A 115 5.75 0.84 -26.78
C LYS A 115 4.28 0.62 -27.12
N GLY A 116 3.71 -0.56 -26.85
CA GLY A 116 2.32 -0.81 -27.18
C GLY A 116 1.90 -2.28 -27.07
N VAL A 117 0.62 -2.52 -27.29
CA VAL A 117 0.01 -3.85 -27.26
C VAL A 117 -0.02 -4.44 -28.67
N GLY A 118 0.35 -5.70 -28.81
CA GLY A 118 0.24 -6.45 -30.07
C GLY A 118 -1.15 -7.05 -30.27
N ALA A 119 -1.28 -7.86 -31.31
CA ALA A 119 -2.52 -8.54 -31.65
C ALA A 119 -2.92 -9.56 -30.56
N LEU A 120 -4.24 -9.66 -30.34
CA LEU A 120 -4.87 -10.65 -29.47
C LEU A 120 -5.65 -11.65 -30.32
N LYS A 121 -5.50 -12.93 -30.00
CA LYS A 121 -6.14 -14.04 -30.69
C LYS A 121 -6.91 -14.90 -29.69
N ILE A 122 -8.20 -15.07 -29.93
CA ILE A 122 -9.02 -16.01 -29.16
C ILE A 122 -8.57 -17.44 -29.46
N ILE A 123 -8.28 -18.18 -28.40
CA ILE A 123 -7.93 -19.60 -28.43
C ILE A 123 -9.19 -20.38 -28.10
N ASN A 124 -9.68 -21.14 -29.09
CA ASN A 124 -10.85 -21.98 -28.90
C ASN A 124 -10.49 -23.22 -28.08
N GLY A 125 -11.10 -23.39 -26.90
CA GLY A 125 -10.82 -24.51 -26.00
C GLY A 125 -9.47 -24.39 -25.29
N GLN A 126 -8.86 -25.51 -24.91
CA GLN A 126 -7.61 -25.51 -24.13
C GLN A 126 -6.40 -25.13 -25.00
N ALA A 127 -5.47 -24.35 -24.43
CA ALA A 127 -4.17 -24.07 -25.02
C ALA A 127 -3.33 -25.36 -25.13
N ASN A 128 -2.70 -25.54 -26.29
CA ASN A 128 -1.81 -26.65 -26.60
C ASN A 128 -0.68 -26.11 -27.50
N GLY A 129 0.44 -26.83 -27.63
CA GLY A 129 1.60 -26.40 -28.41
C GLY A 129 1.26 -25.96 -29.84
N LYS A 130 0.43 -26.72 -30.56
CA LYS A 130 -0.01 -26.34 -31.91
C LYS A 130 -0.77 -25.01 -31.98
N LYS A 131 -1.62 -24.74 -30.98
CA LYS A 131 -2.37 -23.47 -30.91
C LYS A 131 -1.47 -22.34 -30.47
N HIS A 132 -0.43 -22.64 -29.68
CA HIS A 132 0.59 -21.67 -29.33
C HIS A 132 1.36 -21.22 -30.58
N VAL A 133 1.83 -22.17 -31.39
CA VAL A 133 2.45 -21.86 -32.70
C VAL A 133 1.50 -21.02 -33.56
N GLU A 134 0.21 -21.36 -33.62
CA GLU A 134 -0.78 -20.57 -34.37
C GLU A 134 -0.90 -19.13 -33.84
N VAL A 135 -0.88 -18.92 -32.52
CA VAL A 135 -0.89 -17.58 -31.93
C VAL A 135 0.40 -16.83 -32.25
N LEU A 136 1.55 -17.50 -32.22
CA LEU A 136 2.82 -16.90 -32.60
C LEU A 136 2.80 -16.44 -34.07
N GLU A 137 2.37 -17.31 -34.98
CA GLU A 137 2.31 -17.01 -36.41
C GLU A 137 1.30 -15.92 -36.75
N LYS A 138 0.10 -15.97 -36.15
CA LYS A 138 -1.03 -15.11 -36.56
C LYS A 138 -1.14 -13.81 -35.76
N ALA A 139 -0.58 -13.76 -34.56
CA ALA A 139 -0.67 -12.58 -33.69
C ALA A 139 0.71 -12.00 -33.35
N TYR A 140 1.67 -12.82 -32.93
CA TYR A 140 2.99 -12.32 -32.50
C TYR A 140 3.83 -11.81 -33.66
N LEU A 141 4.14 -12.63 -34.67
CA LEU A 141 5.02 -12.26 -35.78
C LEU A 141 4.53 -11.03 -36.56
N PRO A 142 3.22 -10.88 -36.88
CA PRO A 142 2.73 -9.66 -37.52
C PRO A 142 2.82 -8.42 -36.63
N SER A 143 2.64 -8.59 -35.32
CA SER A 143 2.81 -7.48 -34.38
C SER A 143 4.29 -7.08 -34.29
N LEU A 144 5.18 -8.07 -34.21
CA LEU A 144 6.62 -7.86 -34.17
C LEU A 144 7.09 -7.08 -35.40
N SER A 145 6.72 -7.51 -36.60
CA SER A 145 7.13 -6.83 -37.84
C SER A 145 6.60 -5.40 -37.92
N ALA A 146 5.35 -5.17 -37.51
CA ALA A 146 4.77 -3.83 -37.45
C ALA A 146 5.50 -2.93 -36.44
N PHE A 147 5.85 -3.44 -35.25
CA PHE A 147 6.60 -2.68 -34.26
C PHE A 147 8.04 -2.43 -34.70
N GLN A 148 8.72 -3.42 -35.29
CA GLN A 148 10.08 -3.25 -35.82
C GLN A 148 10.15 -2.15 -36.89
N GLN A 149 9.19 -2.10 -37.81
CA GLN A 149 9.12 -1.04 -38.82
C GLN A 149 8.92 0.35 -38.20
N GLN A 150 8.22 0.45 -37.07
CA GLN A 150 7.96 1.72 -36.40
C GLN A 150 9.12 2.18 -35.50
N THR A 151 9.82 1.25 -34.85
CA THR A 151 10.81 1.58 -33.81
C THR A 151 12.26 1.36 -34.24
N GLY A 152 12.51 0.58 -35.30
CA GLY A 152 13.85 0.19 -35.74
C GLY A 152 14.55 -0.75 -34.76
N TRP A 153 13.80 -1.63 -34.08
CA TRP A 153 14.37 -2.55 -33.09
C TRP A 153 14.90 -3.84 -33.71
N ASP A 154 16.19 -4.10 -33.49
CA ASP A 154 16.88 -5.26 -34.04
C ASP A 154 17.16 -6.36 -33.00
N ASP A 155 17.16 -6.02 -31.71
CA ASP A 155 17.41 -6.96 -30.59
C ASP A 155 16.15 -7.16 -29.75
N LEU A 156 15.37 -8.19 -30.09
CA LEU A 156 14.10 -8.52 -29.44
C LEU A 156 14.12 -9.95 -28.94
N VAL A 157 13.76 -10.11 -27.66
CA VAL A 157 13.66 -11.41 -27.00
C VAL A 157 12.20 -11.73 -26.73
N LEU A 158 11.75 -12.90 -27.22
CA LEU A 158 10.44 -13.45 -26.84
C LEU A 158 10.52 -13.95 -25.39
N GLN A 159 9.71 -13.37 -24.51
CA GLN A 159 9.59 -13.78 -23.11
C GLN A 159 8.23 -14.45 -22.88
N GLU A 160 8.25 -15.73 -22.53
CA GLU A 160 7.07 -16.53 -22.20
C GLU A 160 7.31 -17.31 -20.89
N ASP A 161 6.23 -17.78 -20.26
CA ASP A 161 6.35 -18.67 -19.10
C ASP A 161 6.70 -20.10 -19.52
N ASN A 162 7.16 -20.92 -18.57
CA ASN A 162 7.60 -22.29 -18.84
C ASN A 162 6.42 -23.30 -18.92
N ALA A 163 5.28 -22.87 -19.46
CA ALA A 163 4.10 -23.71 -19.58
C ALA A 163 4.34 -24.89 -20.52
N LYS A 164 3.65 -26.01 -20.28
CA LYS A 164 3.78 -27.24 -21.11
C LYS A 164 3.46 -26.99 -22.59
N ALA A 165 2.59 -26.04 -22.90
CA ALA A 165 2.28 -25.68 -24.28
C ALA A 165 3.48 -25.03 -24.98
N HIS A 166 4.21 -24.14 -24.29
CA HIS A 166 5.34 -23.40 -24.84
C HIS A 166 6.61 -24.26 -24.93
N THR A 167 6.76 -25.24 -24.05
CA THR A 167 7.89 -26.18 -24.03
C THR A 167 7.67 -27.45 -24.85
N SER A 168 6.55 -27.55 -25.57
CA SER A 168 6.26 -28.74 -26.35
C SER A 168 7.24 -28.89 -27.52
N ASN A 169 7.55 -30.14 -27.92
CA ASN A 169 8.43 -30.41 -29.06
C ASN A 169 7.96 -29.77 -30.38
N VAL A 170 6.68 -29.40 -30.48
CA VAL A 170 6.13 -28.74 -31.68
C VAL A 170 6.49 -27.25 -31.72
N VAL A 171 6.82 -26.64 -30.57
CA VAL A 171 7.19 -25.23 -30.46
C VAL A 171 8.72 -25.07 -30.49
N VAL A 172 9.46 -26.04 -29.94
CA VAL A 172 10.92 -25.97 -29.81
C VAL A 172 11.68 -26.48 -31.04
N ASN A 173 11.03 -27.27 -31.91
CA ASN A 173 11.60 -27.71 -33.21
C ASN A 173 11.26 -26.72 -34.32
#